data_AF-A0A832Q4N0-F1
#
_entry.id   AF-A0A832Q4N0-F1
#
_cell.length_a   1.000
_cell.length_b   1.000
_cell.length_c   1.000
_cell.angle_alpha   90.00
_cell.angle_beta   90.00
_cell.angle_gamma   90.00
#
_symmetry.space_group_name_H-M   'P 1'
#
loop_
_entity.id
_entity.type
_entity.pdbx_description
1 polymer ?
#
loop_
_entity_poly.entity_id
_entity_poly.type
_entity_poly.pdbx_seq_one_letter_code
_entity_poly.pdbx_strand_id
1 'polypeptide(L)' 'MAVWIYRALDSKGKSLQGVLEADSERHARTVLRERHLKPLQVAASAADAEVPGARGWFRRGRKLDSR' A
#
# COMPACT_ATOMS: atom_id res chain seq x y z
N MET A 1 14.14 -6.17 -8.02
CA MET A 1 12.68 -6.08 -7.81
C MET A 1 12.32 -6.61 -6.44
N ALA A 2 11.55 -5.83 -5.69
CA ALA A 2 11.04 -6.21 -4.37
C ALA A 2 9.52 -6.00 -4.34
N VAL A 3 8.86 -6.64 -3.39
CA VAL A 3 7.42 -6.48 -3.16
C VAL A 3 7.22 -5.30 -2.20
N TRP A 4 6.37 -4.36 -2.58
CA TRP A 4 6.04 -3.15 -1.81
C TRP A 4 4.55 -3.11 -1.54
N ILE A 5 4.20 -2.85 -0.29
CA ILE A 5 2.81 -2.66 0.12
C ILE A 5 2.55 -1.16 0.11
N TYR A 6 1.42 -0.76 -0.45
CA TYR A 6 1.04 0.64 -0.55
C TYR A 6 -0.36 0.91 -0.02
N ARG A 7 -0.56 2.15 0.41
CA ARG A 7 -1.85 2.78 0.62
C ARG A 7 -1.91 4.06 -0.19
N ALA A 8 -2.93 4.21 -1.00
CA ALA A 8 -3.14 5.38 -1.84
C ALA A 8 -4.59 5.82 -1.82
N LEU A 9 -4.87 7.05 -2.23
CA LEU A 9 -6.23 7.52 -2.47
C LEU A 9 -6.52 7.50 -3.96
N ASP A 10 -7.70 6.99 -4.32
CA ASP A 10 -8.25 7.22 -5.64
C ASP A 10 -8.62 8.71 -5.82
N SER A 11 -8.82 9.13 -7.06
CA SER A 11 -9.42 10.40 -7.48
C SER A 11 -10.68 10.78 -6.68
N LYS A 12 -11.48 9.78 -6.28
CA LYS A 12 -12.69 9.93 -5.46
C LYS A 12 -12.44 10.06 -3.95
N GLY A 13 -11.17 10.08 -3.51
CA GLY A 13 -10.81 10.13 -2.09
C GLY A 13 -10.97 8.81 -1.35
N LYS A 14 -11.21 7.69 -2.06
CA LYS A 14 -11.29 6.35 -1.45
C LYS A 14 -9.89 5.82 -1.16
N SER A 15 -9.63 5.36 0.06
CA SER A 15 -8.35 4.75 0.39
C SER A 15 -8.28 3.32 -0.11
N LEU A 16 -7.35 3.07 -1.02
CA LEU A 16 -7.01 1.77 -1.56
C LEU A 16 -5.71 1.28 -0.94
N GLN A 17 -5.67 -0.02 -0.64
CA GLN A 17 -4.48 -0.70 -0.15
C GLN A 17 -4.20 -1.87 -1.08
N GLY A 18 -2.93 -2.13 -1.32
CA GLY A 18 -2.52 -3.20 -2.23
C GLY A 18 -1.04 -3.48 -2.12
N VAL A 19 -0.62 -4.45 -2.92
CA VAL A 19 0.78 -4.84 -3.06
C VAL A 19 1.17 -4.58 -4.50
N LEU A 20 2.38 -4.06 -4.72
CA LEU A 20 2.96 -3.86 -6.04
C LEU A 20 4.42 -4.30 -6.04
N GLU A 21 4.94 -4.63 -7.20
CA GLU A 21 6.36 -4.91 -7.37
C GLU A 21 7.06 -3.67 -7.91
N ALA A 22 8.17 -3.31 -7.29
CA ALA A 22 8.99 -2.17 -7.70
C ALA A 22 10.45 -2.34 -7.27
N ASP A 23 11.34 -1.65 -7.95
CA ASP A 23 12.77 -1.67 -7.61
C ASP A 23 13.10 -0.77 -6.43
N SER A 24 12.28 0.26 -6.18
CA SER A 24 12.46 1.20 -5.07
C SER A 24 11.13 1.82 -4.64
N GLU A 25 11.11 2.43 -3.46
CA GLU A 25 9.95 3.19 -2.97
C GLU A 25 9.56 4.33 -3.94
N ARG A 26 10.56 4.98 -4.56
CA ARG A 26 10.32 6.02 -5.57
C ARG A 26 9.61 5.43 -6.79
N HIS A 27 10.09 4.30 -7.29
CA HIS A 27 9.47 3.58 -8.41
C HIS A 27 8.02 3.19 -8.06
N ALA A 28 7.79 2.65 -6.87
CA ALA A 28 6.45 2.34 -6.36
C ALA A 28 5.50 3.56 -6.36
N ARG A 29 5.98 4.72 -5.88
CA ARG A 29 5.19 5.97 -5.89
C ARG A 29 4.90 6.48 -7.31
N THR A 30 5.84 6.33 -8.24
CA THR A 30 5.64 6.69 -9.65
C THR A 30 4.53 5.86 -10.27
N VAL A 31 4.58 4.53 -10.11
CA VAL A 31 3.54 3.61 -10.61
C VAL A 31 2.16 3.96 -10.04
N LEU A 32 2.08 4.34 -8.77
CA LEU A 32 0.80 4.77 -8.16
C LEU A 32 0.28 6.06 -8.80
N ARG A 33 1.14 7.05 -9.04
CA ARG A 33 0.75 8.31 -9.70
C ARG A 33 0.29 8.09 -11.14
N GLU A 34 0.97 7.22 -11.89
CA GLU A 34 0.57 6.82 -13.24
C GLU A 34 -0.81 6.15 -13.26
N ARG A 35 -1.17 5.44 -12.18
CA ARG A 35 -2.50 4.86 -11.97
C ARG A 35 -3.53 5.87 -11.47
N HIS A 36 -3.22 7.17 -11.47
CA HIS A 36 -4.03 8.24 -10.88
C HIS A 36 -4.33 8.05 -9.37
N LEU A 37 -3.51 7.24 -8.69
CA LEU A 37 -3.60 7.03 -7.26
C LEU A 37 -2.63 8.00 -6.56
N LYS A 38 -3.12 8.68 -5.52
CA LYS A 38 -2.30 9.55 -4.68
C LYS A 38 -1.64 8.69 -3.59
N PRO A 39 -0.32 8.41 -3.66
CA PRO A 39 0.34 7.58 -2.66
C PRO A 39 0.32 8.28 -1.30
N LEU A 40 -0.23 7.62 -0.28
CA LEU A 40 -0.20 8.08 1.10
C LEU A 40 0.96 7.44 1.87
N GLN A 41 1.13 6.13 1.72
CA GLN A 41 2.19 5.35 2.35
C GLN A 41 2.65 4.24 1.39
N VAL A 42 3.96 4.00 1.39
CA VAL A 42 4.59 2.91 0.65
C VAL A 42 5.64 2.29 1.58
N ALA A 43 5.61 0.98 1.75
CA ALA A 43 6.52 0.25 2.62
C ALA A 43 6.98 -1.05 1.93
N ALA A 44 8.18 -1.52 2.25
CA ALA A 44 8.64 -2.80 1.74
C ALA A 44 7.86 -3.95 2.40
N SER A 45 7.52 -4.99 1.64
CA SER A 45 6.74 -6.16 2.10
C SER A 45 7.57 -7.16 2.91
N ALA A 46 8.84 -6.87 3.19
CA ALA A 46 9.61 -7.64 4.16
C ALA A 46 8.94 -7.44 5.53
N ALA A 47 8.59 -8.54 6.19
CA ALA A 47 7.68 -8.64 7.33
C ALA A 47 8.03 -7.78 8.57
N ASP A 48 9.09 -6.98 8.53
CA ASP A 48 9.69 -6.25 9.64
C ASP A 48 10.09 -4.81 9.28
N ALA A 49 9.34 -4.14 8.40
CA ALA A 49 9.34 -2.68 8.43
C ALA A 49 8.62 -2.24 9.73
N GLU A 50 9.37 -2.11 10.83
CA GLU A 50 8.96 -1.43 12.06
C GLU A 50 8.70 0.06 11.77
N VAL A 51 7.67 0.35 10.99
CA VAL A 51 7.10 1.69 10.94
C VAL A 51 6.08 1.74 12.08
N PRO A 52 6.32 2.50 13.17
CA PRO A 52 5.35 2.63 14.24
C PRO A 52 4.07 3.24 13.65
N GLY A 53 3.05 2.41 13.53
CA GLY A 53 1.85 2.70 12.74
C GLY A 53 1.49 1.58 11.75
N ALA A 54 2.44 1.06 10.95
CA ALA A 54 2.31 -0.04 9.97
C ALA A 54 1.43 -1.21 10.43
N ARG A 55 1.78 -1.77 11.60
CA ARG A 55 1.19 -2.99 12.13
C ARG A 55 -0.32 -2.87 12.44
N GLY A 56 -0.86 -1.66 12.58
CA GLY A 56 -2.27 -1.41 12.92
C GLY A 56 -3.22 -1.33 11.72
N TRP A 57 -2.76 -0.84 10.56
CA TRP A 57 -3.59 -0.67 9.36
C TRP A 57 -3.57 -1.88 8.42
N PHE A 58 -2.50 -2.67 8.43
CA PHE A 58 -2.41 -3.88 7.60
C PHE A 58 -3.08 -5.12 8.22
N ARG A 59 -3.40 -5.11 9.52
CA ARG A 59 -4.05 -6.24 10.22
C ARG A 59 -5.57 -6.13 10.33
N ARG A 60 -6.20 -5.10 9.76
CA ARG A 60 -7.64 -4.80 9.95
C ARG A 60 -8.51 -5.06 8.71
N GLY A 61 -8.20 -6.12 7.98
CA GLY A 61 -8.90 -6.54 6.75
C GLY A 61 -9.32 -8.01 6.75
N ARG A 62 -9.68 -8.59 7.90
CA ARG A 62 -10.43 -9.85 7.95
C ARG A 62 -11.84 -9.57 8.47
N LYS A 63 -12.70 -9.07 7.60
CA LYS A 63 -14.12 -9.41 7.65
C LYS A 63 -14.41 -10.17 6.36
N LEU A 64 -14.33 -11.50 6.46
CA LEU A 64 -15.13 -12.35 5.60
C LEU A 64 -16.58 -12.03 5.97
N ASP A 65 -17.29 -11.37 5.07
CA ASP A 65 -18.74 -11.27 5.12
C ASP A 65 -19.22 -11.73 3.74
N SER A 66 -19.84 -12.92 3.71
CA SER A 66 -20.77 -13.40 2.68
C SER A 66 -21.20 -14.83 3.00
N ARG A 67 -22.19 -14.96 3.89
CA ARG A 67 -23.40 -15.83 3.80
C ARG A 67 -23.97 -16.14 5.19
#